data_AF-A0A3N5WC34-F1
#
_entry.id   AF-A0A3N5WC34-F1
#
_cell.length_a   1.000
_cell.length_b   1.000
_cell.length_c   1.000
_cell.angle_alpha   90.00
_cell.angle_beta   90.00
_cell.angle_gamma   90.00
#
_symmetry.space_group_name_H-M   'P 1'
#
loop_
_entity.id
_entity.type
_entity.pdbx_description
1 polymer ?
#
loop_
_entity_poly.entity_id
_entity_poly.type
_entity_poly.pdbx_seq_one_letter_code
_entity_poly.pdbx_strand_id
1 'polypeptide(L)' 'MFCRFITYDVFRRGYDTIIAEDGVSAFSKKDHVFGLKYMKENYGAKIKKTSQIIRDIT' A
#
# COMPACT_ATOMS: atom_id res chain seq x y z
N MET A 1 6.85 -7.99 -4.59
CA MET A 1 7.55 -6.76 -5.02
C MET A 1 6.86 -6.00 -6.16
N PHE A 2 5.67 -6.40 -6.64
CA PHE A 2 4.98 -5.68 -7.73
C PHE A 2 4.27 -4.40 -7.27
N CYS A 3 3.70 -4.41 -6.05
CA CYS A 3 2.88 -3.31 -5.55
C CYS A 3 3.65 -1.97 -5.47
N ARG A 4 4.95 -2.00 -5.16
CA ARG A 4 5.81 -0.82 -5.06
C ARG A 4 5.91 -0.03 -6.36
N PHE A 5 5.97 -0.70 -7.52
CA PHE A 5 6.07 -0.03 -8.82
C PHE A 5 4.78 0.69 -9.19
N ILE A 6 3.64 0.07 -8.91
CA ILE A 6 2.31 0.67 -9.14
C ILE A 6 2.12 1.85 -8.20
N THR A 7 2.47 1.71 -6.91
CA THR A 7 2.39 2.83 -5.96
C THR A 7 3.24 4.01 -6.40
N TYR A 8 4.43 3.77 -6.96
CA TYR A 8 5.25 4.84 -7.51
C TYR A 8 4.59 5.54 -8.72
N ASP A 9 4.00 4.79 -9.64
CA ASP A 9 3.30 5.37 -10.79
C ASP A 9 2.11 6.23 -10.35
N VAL A 10 1.32 5.73 -9.39
CA VAL A 10 0.17 6.43 -8.82
C VAL A 10 0.61 7.67 -8.02
N PHE A 11 1.68 7.57 -7.24
CA PHE A 11 2.29 8.70 -6.52
C PHE A 11 2.78 9.77 -7.49
N ARG A 12 3.47 9.38 -8.56
CA ARG A 12 3.99 10.30 -9.58
C ARG A 12 2.86 11.05 -10.30
N ARG A 13 1.67 10.46 -10.40
CA ARG A 13 0.47 11.10 -10.97
C ARG A 13 -0.29 11.96 -9.96
N GLY A 14 0.11 11.98 -8.68
CA GLY A 14 -0.51 12.81 -7.64
C GLY A 14 -1.82 12.26 -7.08
N TYR A 15 -2.12 10.98 -7.27
CA TYR A 15 -3.31 10.36 -6.70
C TYR A 15 -3.11 9.95 -5.24
N ASP A 16 -4.15 10.09 -4.43
CA ASP A 16 -4.19 9.59 -3.05
C ASP A 16 -4.32 8.06 -3.09
N THR A 17 -3.26 7.35 -2.66
CA THR A 17 -3.18 5.90 -2.77
C THR A 17 -3.50 5.23 -1.43
N ILE A 18 -4.48 4.32 -1.44
CA ILE A 18 -4.78 3.46 -0.30
C ILE A 18 -4.35 2.02 -0.62
N ILE A 19 -3.48 1.45 0.21
CA ILE A 19 -3.00 0.07 0.08
C ILE A 19 -3.67 -0.78 1.15
N ALA A 20 -4.34 -1.85 0.71
CA ALA A 20 -4.92 -2.85 1.59
C ALA A 20 -3.84 -3.83 2.06
N GLU A 21 -3.38 -3.72 3.32
CA GLU A 21 -2.35 -4.61 3.90
C GLU A 21 -2.68 -6.10 3.70
N ASP A 22 -3.94 -6.48 3.94
CA ASP A 22 -4.43 -7.86 3.82
C ASP A 22 -4.49 -8.36 2.35
N GLY A 23 -4.51 -7.43 1.40
CA GLY A 23 -4.59 -7.72 -0.04
C GLY A 23 -3.24 -7.87 -0.73
N VAL A 24 -2.13 -7.62 -0.04
CA VAL A 24 -0.77 -7.73 -0.62
C VAL A 24 0.02 -8.85 0.04
N SER A 25 0.56 -9.75 -0.77
CA SER A 25 1.47 -10.80 -0.31
C SER A 25 2.91 -10.55 -0.80
N ALA A 26 3.88 -10.96 0.00
CA ALA A 26 5.29 -10.96 -0.37
C ALA A 26 5.91 -12.32 -0.05
N PHE A 27 7.05 -12.61 -0.70
CA PHE A 27 7.78 -13.87 -0.53
C PHE A 27 8.21 -14.13 0.92
N SER A 28 8.48 -13.07 1.69
CA SER A 28 8.83 -13.15 3.11
C SER A 28 8.05 -12.12 3.91
N LYS A 29 7.77 -12.43 5.18
CA LYS A 29 7.16 -11.49 6.12
C LYS A 29 8.01 -10.21 6.29
N LYS A 30 9.34 -10.34 6.25
CA LYS A 30 10.24 -9.19 6.34
C LYS A 30 10.08 -8.25 5.14
N ASP A 31 10.03 -8.80 3.94
CA ASP A 31 9.83 -8.03 2.70
C ASP A 31 8.44 -7.38 2.64
N HIS A 32 7.42 -8.06 3.15
CA HIS A 32 6.06 -7.51 3.25
C HIS A 32 6.06 -6.25 4.15
N VAL A 33 6.57 -6.36 5.37
CA VAL A 33 6.62 -5.25 6.33
C VAL A 33 7.51 -4.11 5.84
N PHE A 34 8.68 -4.43 5.28
CA PHE A 34 9.61 -3.43 4.74
C PHE A 34 9.00 -2.70 3.54
N GLY A 35 8.38 -3.45 2.60
CA GLY A 35 7.73 -2.87 1.43
C GLY A 35 6.58 -1.94 1.79
N LEU A 36 5.73 -2.35 2.74
CA LEU A 36 4.65 -1.51 3.26
C LEU A 36 5.20 -0.23 3.89
N LYS A 37 6.16 -0.34 4.81
CA LYS A 37 6.78 0.82 5.45
C LYS A 37 7.39 1.78 4.43
N TYR A 38 8.10 1.25 3.44
CA TYR A 38 8.70 2.03 2.37
C TYR A 38 7.66 2.83 1.58
N MET A 39 6.54 2.20 1.20
CA MET A 39 5.46 2.86 0.45
C MET A 39 4.77 3.95 1.27
N LYS A 40 4.61 3.74 2.58
CA LYS A 40 4.05 4.75 3.48
C LYS A 40 4.97 5.96 3.65
N GLU A 41 6.25 5.72 3.93
CA GLU A 41 7.20 6.79 4.25
C GLU A 41 7.68 7.57 3.01
N ASN A 42 7.89 6.88 1.89
CA ASN A 42 8.47 7.51 0.68
C ASN A 42 7.40 8.02 -0.30
N TYR A 43 6.26 7.33 -0.39
CA TYR A 43 5.22 7.63 -1.38
C TYR A 43 3.93 8.18 -0.75
N GLY A 44 3.91 8.36 0.58
CA GLY A 44 2.72 8.86 1.28
C GLY A 44 1.51 7.92 1.20
N ALA A 45 1.70 6.64 0.87
CA ALA A 45 0.59 5.71 0.71
C ALA A 45 -0.10 5.42 2.05
N LYS A 46 -1.43 5.45 2.08
CA LYS A 46 -2.24 5.12 3.25
C LYS A 46 -2.41 3.61 3.34
N ILE A 47 -1.83 3.00 4.37
CA ILE A 47 -2.01 1.58 4.62
C ILE A 47 -3.25 1.40 5.50
N LYS A 48 -4.25 0.70 4.99
CA LYS A 48 -5.48 0.35 5.72
C LYS A 48 -5.74 -1.15 5.57
N LYS A 49 -6.58 -1.72 6.44
CA LYS A 49 -7.14 -3.06 6.21
C LYS A 49 -8.36 -2.97 5.30
N THR A 50 -8.64 -4.02 4.53
CA THR A 50 -9.85 -4.12 3.69
C THR A 50 -11.12 -3.82 4.49
N SER A 51 -11.24 -4.35 5.72
CA SER A 51 -12.39 -4.08 6.59
C SER A 51 -12.55 -2.60 6.95
N GLN A 52 -11.45 -1.84 7.05
CA GLN A 52 -11.51 -0.39 7.30
C GLN A 52 -11.88 0.37 6.04
N ILE A 53 -11.35 -0.05 4.89
CA ILE A 53 -11.65 0.56 3.58
C ILE A 53 -13.14 0.40 3.26
N ILE A 54 -13.71 -0.79 3.48
CA ILE A 54 -15.13 -1.06 3.23
C ILE A 54 -16.02 -0.17 4.12
N ARG A 55 -15.65 0.03 5.38
CA ARG A 55 -16.34 0.95 6.31
C ARG A 55 -16.22 2.43 5.93
N ASP A 56 -15.15 2.84 5.27
CA ASP A 56 -14.96 4.23 4.79
C ASP A 56 -15.83 4.53 3.55
N ILE A 57 -16.19 3.48 2.79
CA ILE A 57 -16.91 3.60 1.51
C ILE A 57 -18.43 3.41 1.68
N THR A 58 -18.87 2.71 2.72
CA THR A 58 -20.28 2.38 3.01
C THR A 58 -20.86 3.35 4.02
#